data_AF-A0A0A1HR27-F1
#
_entry.id   AF-A0A0A1HR27-F1
#
_cell.length_a   1.000
_cell.length_b   1.000
_cell.length_c   1.000
_cell.angle_alpha   90.00
_cell.angle_beta   90.00
_cell.angle_gamma   90.00
#
_symmetry.space_group_name_H-M   'P 1'
#
loop_
_entity.id
_entity.type
_entity.pdbx_description
1 polymer ?
#
loop_
_entity_poly.entity_id
_entity_poly.type
_entity_poly.pdbx_seq_one_letter_code
_entity_poly.pdbx_strand_id
1 'polypeptide(L)'
;MADTIKAVPNKISISGHTDAKPYVGKGDFGNWELSANRANAARRALVAGSYPDEQVARVVGYASSALFDRKDPFNPVNRRIDIVVLTKKAQKAIEGSQTDDPAPDPAQGQGAPGEAPAAAPGAAVDPNALPADQQPVPAHELRERLNLFDDAAPKPPGTPAQ
;
A
#
# COMPACT_ATOMS: atom_id res chain seq x y z
N MET A 1 -19.30 -3.83 23.79
CA MET A 1 -18.61 -4.51 22.66
C MET A 1 -17.11 -4.63 22.91
N ALA A 2 -16.45 -3.62 23.49
CA ALA A 2 -15.04 -3.71 23.88
C ALA A 2 -14.77 -4.84 24.91
N ASP A 3 -15.65 -5.05 25.88
CA ASP A 3 -15.45 -6.05 26.94
C ASP A 3 -15.53 -7.50 26.46
N THR A 4 -16.33 -7.78 25.42
CA THR A 4 -16.48 -9.13 24.86
C THR A 4 -15.30 -9.57 23.98
N ILE A 5 -14.53 -8.63 23.41
CA ILE A 5 -13.40 -8.94 22.52
C ILE A 5 -12.09 -9.03 23.32
N LYS A 6 -11.96 -8.26 24.41
CA LYS A 6 -10.78 -8.30 25.31
C LYS A 6 -10.45 -9.68 25.87
N ALA A 7 -11.45 -10.56 26.00
CA ALA A 7 -11.27 -11.89 26.57
C ALA A 7 -10.44 -12.83 25.68
N VAL A 8 -10.24 -12.49 24.40
CA VAL A 8 -9.48 -13.30 23.45
C VAL A 8 -8.19 -12.55 23.09
N PRO A 9 -7.00 -13.16 23.19
CA PRO A 9 -5.71 -12.51 22.94
C PRO A 9 -5.44 -12.23 21.44
N ASN A 10 -6.47 -12.24 20.60
CA ASN A 10 -6.33 -12.12 19.17
C ASN A 10 -6.35 -10.64 18.77
N LYS A 11 -5.37 -10.22 17.97
CA LYS A 11 -5.36 -8.85 17.43
C LYS A 11 -6.50 -8.64 16.42
N ILE A 12 -6.88 -7.39 16.20
CA ILE A 12 -7.86 -6.99 15.17
C ILE A 12 -7.19 -6.30 13.98
N SER A 13 -7.80 -6.45 12.81
CA SER A 13 -7.54 -5.63 11.62
C SER A 13 -8.72 -4.68 11.43
N ILE A 14 -8.44 -3.39 11.22
CA ILE A 14 -9.46 -2.37 10.97
C ILE A 14 -9.31 -1.87 9.54
N SER A 15 -10.38 -1.90 8.77
CA SER A 15 -10.36 -1.53 7.35
C SER A 15 -11.45 -0.50 7.04
N GLY A 16 -11.11 0.50 6.24
CA GLY A 16 -12.05 1.52 5.77
C GLY A 16 -12.36 1.39 4.30
N HIS A 17 -13.64 1.55 3.95
CA HIS A 17 -14.14 1.47 2.58
C HIS A 17 -15.01 2.70 2.25
N THR A 18 -14.93 3.16 1.01
CA THR A 18 -15.80 4.18 0.44
C THR A 18 -16.59 3.58 -0.73
N ASP A 19 -17.63 4.29 -1.17
CA ASP A 19 -18.21 4.03 -2.49
C ASP A 19 -17.29 4.57 -3.59
N ALA A 20 -17.66 4.34 -4.85
CA ALA A 20 -16.93 4.81 -6.02
C ALA A 20 -17.17 6.29 -6.36
N LYS A 21 -17.99 7.01 -5.59
CA LYS A 21 -18.22 8.44 -5.83
C LYS A 21 -16.91 9.19 -5.53
N PRO A 22 -16.39 10.00 -6.46
CA PRO A 22 -15.19 10.79 -6.18
C PRO A 22 -15.42 11.70 -4.97
N TYR A 23 -14.61 11.53 -3.94
CA TYR A 23 -14.58 12.46 -2.82
C TYR A 23 -13.70 13.65 -3.18
N VAL A 24 -14.27 14.85 -3.07
CA VAL A 24 -13.58 16.12 -3.30
C VAL A 24 -13.19 16.72 -1.96
N GLY A 25 -11.98 16.41 -1.50
CA GLY A 25 -11.38 17.03 -0.32
C GLY A 25 -10.59 18.30 -0.65
N LYS A 26 -9.80 18.78 0.31
CA LYS A 26 -8.83 19.84 0.08
C LYS A 26 -7.57 19.25 -0.58
N GLY A 27 -7.09 19.85 -1.67
CA GLY A 27 -5.91 19.36 -2.40
C GLY A 27 -6.12 17.95 -2.94
N ASP A 28 -5.11 17.09 -2.82
CA ASP A 28 -5.12 15.70 -3.31
C ASP A 28 -5.91 14.72 -2.43
N PHE A 29 -6.66 15.22 -1.44
CA PHE A 29 -7.41 14.39 -0.52
C PHE A 29 -8.62 13.75 -1.22
N GLY A 30 -8.55 12.43 -1.41
CA GLY A 30 -9.57 11.63 -2.07
C GLY A 30 -10.07 10.46 -1.23
N ASN A 31 -10.62 9.46 -1.93
CA ASN A 31 -11.21 8.28 -1.30
C ASN A 31 -10.16 7.41 -0.57
N TRP A 32 -8.90 7.42 -1.02
CA TRP A 32 -7.81 6.72 -0.34
C TRP A 32 -7.58 7.30 1.04
N GLU A 33 -7.35 8.60 1.15
CA GLU A 33 -7.10 9.30 2.41
C GLU A 33 -8.33 9.24 3.31
N LEU A 34 -9.53 9.42 2.73
CA LEU A 34 -10.79 9.32 3.47
C LEU A 34 -10.97 7.94 4.10
N SER A 35 -10.73 6.87 3.35
CA SER A 35 -10.91 5.50 3.84
C SER A 35 -9.93 5.17 4.97
N ALA A 36 -8.65 5.52 4.83
CA ALA A 36 -7.63 5.35 5.86
C ALA A 36 -7.92 6.19 7.10
N ASN A 37 -8.37 7.44 6.93
CA ASN A 37 -8.70 8.32 8.05
C ASN A 37 -9.91 7.84 8.85
N ARG A 38 -10.93 7.31 8.19
CA ARG A 38 -12.09 6.72 8.88
C ARG A 38 -11.70 5.46 9.66
N ALA A 39 -10.85 4.60 9.08
CA ALA A 39 -10.34 3.42 9.77
C ALA A 39 -9.52 3.81 11.01
N ASN A 40 -8.66 4.82 10.91
CA ASN A 40 -7.92 5.36 12.06
C ASN A 40 -8.81 6.05 13.10
N ALA A 41 -9.88 6.73 12.67
CA ALA A 41 -10.87 7.29 13.58
C ALA A 41 -11.57 6.19 14.39
N ALA A 42 -11.93 5.07 13.75
CA ALA A 42 -12.47 3.89 14.43
C ALA A 42 -11.45 3.29 15.42
N ARG A 43 -10.17 3.17 15.06
CA ARG A 43 -9.10 2.76 15.99
C ARG A 43 -9.07 3.63 17.24
N ARG A 44 -9.02 4.97 17.06
CA ARG A 44 -9.00 5.92 18.18
C ARG A 44 -10.24 5.80 19.06
N ALA A 45 -11.42 5.60 18.46
CA ALA A 45 -12.66 5.41 19.20
C ALA A 45 -12.63 4.11 20.04
N LEU A 46 -12.08 3.01 19.50
CA LEU A 46 -11.89 1.76 20.25
C LEU A 46 -10.92 1.96 21.43
N VAL A 47 -9.80 2.64 21.21
CA VAL A 47 -8.81 2.93 22.26
C VAL A 47 -9.41 3.82 23.35
N ALA A 48 -10.18 4.86 22.98
CA ALA A 48 -10.94 5.67 23.92
C ALA A 48 -11.96 4.83 24.72
N GLY A 49 -12.53 3.80 24.10
CA GLY A 49 -13.35 2.76 24.73
C GLY A 49 -12.54 1.71 25.51
N SER A 50 -11.29 2.00 25.88
CA SER A 50 -10.38 1.13 26.62
C SER A 50 -9.95 -0.16 25.88
N TYR A 51 -10.07 -0.24 24.55
CA TYR A 51 -9.45 -1.33 23.78
C TYR A 51 -7.92 -1.15 23.75
N PRO A 52 -7.10 -2.17 24.03
CA PRO A 52 -5.65 -2.02 24.03
C PRO A 52 -5.11 -1.70 22.63
N ASP A 53 -4.31 -0.65 22.49
CA ASP A 53 -3.78 -0.24 21.18
C ASP A 53 -2.88 -1.32 20.56
N GLU A 54 -2.11 -2.02 21.39
CA GLU A 54 -1.25 -3.14 20.99
C GLU A 54 -2.02 -4.34 20.40
N GLN A 55 -3.34 -4.43 20.67
CA GLN A 55 -4.21 -5.45 20.08
C GLN A 55 -4.75 -5.05 18.70
N VAL A 56 -4.29 -3.95 18.12
CA VAL A 56 -4.56 -3.57 16.73
C VAL A 56 -3.37 -4.03 15.88
N ALA A 57 -3.57 -5.02 15.01
CA ALA A 57 -2.50 -5.53 14.15
C ALA A 57 -2.20 -4.58 12.99
N ARG A 58 -3.25 -4.00 12.38
CA ARG A 58 -3.11 -3.07 11.25
C ARG A 58 -4.36 -2.23 11.03
N VAL A 59 -4.17 -1.12 10.35
CA VAL A 59 -5.23 -0.25 9.82
C VAL A 59 -5.04 -0.11 8.31
N VAL A 60 -6.11 -0.30 7.53
CA VAL A 60 -6.05 -0.30 6.05
C VAL A 60 -7.13 0.60 5.47
N GLY A 61 -6.78 1.39 4.45
CA GLY A 61 -7.74 2.13 3.61
C GLY A 61 -7.86 1.47 2.25
N TYR A 62 -9.07 1.10 1.83
CA TYR A 62 -9.32 0.46 0.53
C TYR A 62 -9.95 1.37 -0.51
N ALA A 63 -10.30 2.62 -0.17
CA ALA A 63 -11.10 3.49 -1.04
C ALA A 63 -12.31 2.71 -1.61
N SER A 64 -12.48 2.76 -2.94
CA SER A 64 -13.48 2.03 -3.71
C SER A 64 -12.95 0.74 -4.36
N SER A 65 -11.75 0.26 -4.01
CA SER A 65 -11.17 -0.95 -4.61
C SER A 65 -11.86 -2.25 -4.16
N ALA A 66 -12.55 -2.22 -3.01
CA ALA A 66 -13.20 -3.38 -2.40
C ALA A 66 -14.67 -3.07 -2.02
N LEU A 67 -15.51 -2.93 -3.05
CA LEU A 67 -16.96 -2.67 -2.92
C LEU A 67 -17.70 -3.88 -2.34
N PHE A 68 -18.66 -3.61 -1.46
CA PHE A 68 -19.58 -4.62 -0.91
C PHE A 68 -20.64 -4.98 -1.96
N ASP A 69 -21.32 -3.96 -2.48
CA ASP A 69 -22.19 -4.09 -3.63
C ASP A 69 -21.43 -3.67 -4.89
N ARG A 70 -20.99 -4.66 -5.67
CA ARG A 70 -20.30 -4.43 -6.95
C ARG A 70 -21.27 -4.09 -8.09
N LYS A 71 -22.56 -4.39 -7.94
CA LYS A 71 -23.57 -4.10 -8.97
C LYS A 71 -23.93 -2.62 -8.99
N ASP A 72 -23.92 -2.00 -7.82
CA ASP A 72 -24.05 -0.55 -7.68
C ASP A 72 -22.84 0.04 -6.92
N PRO A 73 -21.78 0.47 -7.64
CA PRO A 73 -20.59 1.06 -7.04
C PRO A 73 -20.83 2.34 -6.25
N PHE A 74 -21.93 3.07 -6.50
CA PHE A 74 -22.28 4.31 -5.83
C PHE A 74 -23.19 4.10 -4.61
N ASN A 75 -23.59 2.85 -4.35
CA ASN A 75 -24.46 2.51 -3.25
C ASN A 75 -23.83 2.92 -1.90
N PRO A 76 -24.55 3.68 -1.04
CA PRO A 76 -24.13 4.02 0.31
C PRO A 76 -23.63 2.86 1.17
N VAL A 77 -24.11 1.64 0.94
CA VAL A 77 -23.69 0.44 1.68
C VAL A 77 -22.18 0.16 1.54
N ASN A 78 -21.56 0.64 0.46
CA ASN A 78 -20.12 0.50 0.24
C ASN A 78 -19.28 1.33 1.24
N ARG A 79 -19.87 2.33 1.91
CA ARG A 79 -19.20 3.21 2.88
C ARG A 79 -19.11 2.60 4.28
N ARG A 80 -18.36 1.52 4.47
CA ARG A 80 -18.29 0.76 5.74
C ARG A 80 -16.91 0.79 6.44
N ILE A 81 -16.91 0.37 7.70
CA ILE A 81 -15.71 0.06 8.49
C ILE A 81 -15.79 -1.41 8.89
N ASP A 82 -14.79 -2.19 8.47
CA ASP A 82 -14.71 -3.61 8.78
C ASP A 82 -13.72 -3.81 9.93
N ILE A 83 -14.14 -4.47 11.00
CA ILE A 83 -13.29 -4.85 12.13
C ILE A 83 -13.27 -6.37 12.21
N VAL A 84 -12.11 -6.96 11.95
CA VAL A 84 -11.94 -8.41 11.87
C VAL A 84 -11.02 -8.88 12.99
N VAL A 85 -11.48 -9.83 13.80
CA VAL A 85 -10.65 -10.53 14.79
C VAL A 85 -9.78 -11.55 14.04
N LEU A 86 -8.47 -11.44 14.19
CA LEU A 86 -7.52 -12.28 13.45
C LEU A 86 -7.37 -13.63 14.12
N THR A 87 -7.24 -14.68 13.31
CA THR A 87 -6.73 -15.96 13.79
C THR A 87 -5.23 -15.85 14.03
N LYS A 88 -4.65 -16.70 14.88
CA LYS A 88 -3.19 -16.73 15.12
C LYS A 88 -2.39 -16.88 13.82
N LYS A 89 -2.88 -17.68 12.85
CA LYS A 89 -2.26 -17.85 11.53
C LYS A 89 -2.28 -16.54 10.73
N ALA A 90 -3.43 -15.87 10.68
CA ALA A 90 -3.57 -14.60 9.95
C ALA A 90 -2.71 -13.49 10.58
N GLN A 91 -2.67 -13.42 11.92
CA GLN A 91 -1.82 -12.48 12.64
C GLN A 91 -0.34 -12.72 12.31
N LYS A 92 0.16 -13.97 12.42
CA LYS A 92 1.55 -14.30 12.07
C LYS A 92 1.90 -13.98 10.62
N ALA A 93 0.98 -14.15 9.66
CA ALA A 93 1.25 -13.80 8.27
C ALA A 93 1.43 -12.29 8.07
N ILE A 94 0.68 -11.47 8.82
CA ILE A 94 0.78 -10.00 8.79
C ILE A 94 2.04 -9.52 9.52
N GLU A 95 2.40 -10.14 10.65
CA GLU A 95 3.56 -9.74 11.48
C GLU A 95 4.88 -10.32 10.95
N GLY A 96 4.89 -11.57 10.50
CA GLY A 96 6.10 -12.26 10.01
C GLY A 96 6.57 -11.78 8.64
N SER A 97 5.76 -11.01 7.92
CA SER A 97 6.23 -10.27 6.74
C SER A 97 7.00 -8.99 7.11
N GLN A 98 7.12 -8.65 8.41
CA GLN A 98 7.88 -7.49 8.88
C GLN A 98 9.20 -7.85 9.59
N THR A 99 9.49 -9.13 9.90
CA THR A 99 10.59 -9.48 10.83
C THR A 99 11.78 -10.23 10.24
N ASP A 100 11.82 -10.58 8.95
CA ASP A 100 12.84 -11.50 8.42
C ASP A 100 13.63 -11.00 7.19
N ASP A 101 13.91 -9.70 7.08
CA ASP A 101 14.98 -9.21 6.20
C ASP A 101 16.03 -8.44 7.02
N PRO A 102 17.17 -9.07 7.35
CA PRO A 102 18.37 -8.31 7.71
C PRO A 102 18.72 -7.46 6.48
N ALA A 103 18.77 -6.14 6.65
CA ALA A 103 19.32 -5.24 5.63
C ALA A 103 20.70 -5.79 5.20
N PRO A 104 20.97 -5.96 3.89
CA PRO A 104 22.30 -6.38 3.46
C PRO A 104 23.29 -5.30 3.91
N ASP A 105 24.25 -5.70 4.75
CA ASP A 105 25.38 -4.87 5.16
C ASP A 105 26.03 -4.26 3.90
N PRO A 106 26.24 -2.94 3.84
CA PRO A 106 27.01 -2.36 2.75
C PRO A 106 28.45 -2.88 2.87
N ALA A 107 28.78 -3.84 2.02
CA ALA A 107 30.13 -4.36 1.88
C ALA A 107 31.11 -3.20 1.64
N GLN A 108 32.02 -3.03 2.59
CA GLN A 108 33.10 -2.04 2.55
C GLN A 108 34.04 -2.33 1.37
N GLY A 109 33.89 -1.56 0.30
CA GLY A 109 34.91 -1.41 -0.73
C GLY A 109 36.05 -0.54 -0.21
N GLN A 110 37.21 -1.14 -0.02
CA GLN A 110 38.46 -0.49 0.37
C GLN A 110 38.96 0.44 -0.74
N GLY A 111 39.27 1.69 -0.37
CA GLY A 111 39.98 2.66 -1.21
C GLY A 111 40.31 3.90 -0.36
N ALA A 112 41.53 3.94 0.19
CA ALA A 112 42.06 5.05 0.99
C ALA A 112 42.79 6.07 0.07
N PRO A 113 43.28 7.22 0.57
CA PRO A 113 42.86 8.55 0.11
C PRO A 113 43.96 9.33 -0.62
N GLY A 114 43.59 10.17 -1.59
CA GLY A 114 44.57 11.03 -2.26
C GLY A 114 43.95 12.08 -3.18
N GLU A 115 44.04 13.33 -2.73
CA GLU A 115 44.00 14.59 -3.49
C GLU A 115 42.67 15.10 -4.10
N ALA A 116 42.11 16.09 -3.40
CA ALA A 116 41.21 17.07 -3.96
C ALA A 116 41.96 18.02 -4.91
N PRO A 117 41.22 18.73 -5.80
CA PRO A 117 41.21 20.16 -5.59
C PRO A 117 39.81 20.74 -5.47
N ALA A 118 39.74 21.75 -4.61
CA ALA A 118 38.59 22.54 -4.24
C ALA A 118 37.80 23.15 -5.41
N ALA A 119 36.46 23.12 -5.30
CA ALA A 119 35.57 24.20 -5.75
C ALA A 119 34.18 24.12 -5.10
N ALA A 120 33.89 25.12 -4.25
CA ALA A 120 32.64 25.77 -3.85
C ALA A 120 31.33 24.99 -3.49
N PRO A 121 30.54 25.50 -2.51
CA PRO A 121 29.39 24.81 -1.94
C PRO A 121 28.05 25.20 -2.59
N GLY A 122 27.15 24.23 -2.75
CA GLY A 122 25.72 24.48 -2.83
C GLY A 122 25.03 23.96 -4.09
N ALA A 123 24.55 22.73 -4.04
CA ALA A 123 23.30 22.32 -4.67
C ALA A 123 22.84 21.02 -4.00
N ALA A 124 21.68 21.07 -3.34
CA ALA A 124 20.99 19.86 -2.89
C ALA A 124 20.70 19.00 -4.12
N VAL A 125 21.18 17.75 -4.10
CA VAL A 125 20.84 16.76 -5.13
C VAL A 125 19.41 16.29 -4.90
N ASP A 126 18.50 16.69 -5.78
CA ASP A 126 17.13 16.18 -5.79
C ASP A 126 17.15 14.68 -6.14
N PRO A 127 16.53 13.80 -5.34
CA PRO A 127 16.54 12.35 -5.57
C PRO A 127 15.73 11.90 -6.81
N ASN A 128 15.02 12.84 -7.46
CA ASN A 128 14.27 12.61 -8.70
C ASN A 128 14.91 13.27 -9.93
N ALA A 129 16.11 13.84 -9.81
CA ALA A 129 16.82 14.36 -10.98
C ALA A 129 17.34 13.19 -11.82
N LEU A 130 16.83 13.04 -13.05
CA LEU A 130 17.37 12.10 -14.02
C LEU A 130 18.81 12.53 -14.39
N PRO A 131 19.75 11.58 -14.56
CA PRO A 131 21.10 11.89 -15.03
C PRO A 131 21.04 12.65 -16.37
N ALA A 132 21.93 13.61 -16.57
CA ALA A 132 21.93 14.51 -17.74
C ALA A 132 21.98 13.80 -19.12
N ASP A 133 22.27 12.50 -19.13
CA ASP A 133 22.41 11.67 -20.34
C ASP A 133 21.18 10.77 -20.62
N GLN A 134 20.11 10.84 -19.81
CA GLN A 134 18.87 10.10 -20.05
C GLN A 134 17.75 11.06 -20.46
N GLN A 135 17.41 11.06 -21.75
CA GLN A 135 16.20 11.74 -22.23
C GLN A 135 14.96 11.04 -21.63
N PRO A 136 13.96 11.78 -21.15
CA PRO A 136 12.72 11.19 -20.64
C PRO A 136 12.05 10.40 -21.75
N VAL A 137 11.81 9.11 -21.49
CA VAL A 137 11.17 8.20 -22.45
C VAL A 137 9.82 8.79 -22.91
N PRO A 138 9.60 8.92 -24.22
CA PRO A 138 8.34 9.44 -24.76
C PRO A 138 7.14 8.60 -24.29
N ALA A 139 6.02 9.27 -24.01
CA ALA A 139 4.83 8.64 -23.45
C ALA A 139 4.22 7.50 -24.30
N HIS A 140 4.53 7.44 -25.61
CA HIS A 140 4.09 6.37 -26.50
C HIS A 140 4.85 5.06 -26.24
N GLU A 141 6.15 5.14 -25.96
CA GLU A 141 7.00 3.98 -25.69
C GLU A 141 6.67 3.34 -24.33
N LEU A 142 6.34 4.17 -23.33
CA LEU A 142 5.81 3.72 -22.05
C LEU A 142 4.48 2.97 -22.19
N ARG A 143 3.61 3.41 -23.12
CA ARG A 143 2.33 2.75 -23.41
C ARG A 143 2.53 1.37 -24.04
N GLU A 144 3.45 1.27 -25.00
CA GLU A 144 3.78 -0.01 -25.65
C GLU A 144 4.41 -1.00 -24.68
N ARG A 145 5.35 -0.56 -23.84
CA ARG A 145 5.93 -1.43 -22.80
C ARG A 145 4.87 -1.98 -21.86
N LEU A 146 3.86 -1.17 -21.50
CA LEU A 146 2.78 -1.62 -20.62
C LEU A 146 1.86 -2.66 -21.29
N ASN A 147 1.58 -2.49 -22.58
CA ASN A 147 0.74 -3.43 -23.34
C ASN A 147 1.45 -4.77 -23.61
N LEU A 148 2.79 -4.76 -23.73
CA LEU A 148 3.58 -5.96 -23.98
C LEU A 148 3.54 -6.98 -22.82
N PHE A 149 3.29 -6.53 -21.58
CA PHE A 149 3.17 -7.41 -20.42
C PHE A 149 1.79 -8.07 -20.28
N ASP A 150 0.78 -7.66 -21.06
CA ASP A 150 -0.60 -8.14 -20.94
C ASP A 150 -0.94 -9.27 -21.95
N ASP A 151 -0.18 -9.40 -23.05
CA ASP A 151 -0.48 -10.32 -24.16
C ASP A 151 0.13 -11.74 -24.02
N ALA A 152 0.58 -12.13 -22.82
CA ALA A 152 1.07 -13.49 -22.56
C ALA A 152 -0.06 -14.45 -22.17
N ALA A 153 -1.05 -14.65 -23.05
CA ALA A 153 -1.98 -15.77 -22.95
C ALA A 153 -1.52 -16.94 -23.85
N PRO A 154 -1.33 -18.16 -23.32
CA PRO A 154 -0.81 -19.28 -24.10
C PRO A 154 -1.86 -19.80 -25.10
N LYS A 155 -1.47 -19.90 -26.38
CA LYS A 155 -2.27 -20.46 -27.48
C LYS A 155 -2.42 -21.99 -27.33
N PRO A 156 -3.63 -22.59 -27.40
CA PRO A 156 -3.77 -24.04 -27.39
C PRO A 156 -3.30 -24.66 -28.74
N PRO A 157 -2.75 -25.90 -28.72
CA PRO A 157 -2.16 -26.54 -29.90
C PRO A 157 -3.22 -26.97 -30.92
N GLY A 158 -2.87 -26.82 -32.21
CA GLY A 158 -3.75 -27.00 -33.36
C GLY A 158 -4.19 -28.44 -33.61
N THR A 159 -5.37 -28.57 -34.23
CA THR A 159 -5.90 -29.82 -34.79
C THR A 159 -5.49 -29.91 -36.27
N PRO A 160 -5.00 -31.07 -36.77
CA PRO A 160 -4.58 -31.20 -38.16
C PRO A 160 -5.77 -31.18 -39.11
N ALA A 161 -5.58 -30.53 -40.26
CA ALA A 161 -6.53 -30.53 -41.37
C ALA A 161 -6.56 -31.91 -42.06
N GLN A 162 -7.72 -32.17 -42.67
CA GLN A 162 -8.15 -33.38 -43.38
C GLN A 162 -7.18 -33.87 -44.47
#